data_AF-A0A2H0DG78-F1
#
_entry.id   AF-A0A2H0DG78-F1
#
_cell.length_a   1.000
_cell.length_b   1.000
_cell.length_c   1.000
_cell.angle_alpha   90.00
_cell.angle_beta   90.00
_cell.angle_gamma   90.00
#
_symmetry.space_group_name_H-M   'P 1'
#
loop_
_entity.id
_entity.type
_entity.pdbx_description
1 polymer ?
#
loop_
_entity_poly.entity_id
_entity_poly.type
_entity_poly.pdbx_seq_one_letter_code
_entity_poly.pdbx_strand_id
1 'polypeptide(L)' 'MAEYVESEAIVKLLRELKVDYIQGYHLGAPSALVPDPPN' A
#
# COMPACT_ATOMS: atom_id res chain seq x y z
N MET A 1 -6.17 -9.92 3.28
CA MET A 1 -5.40 -8.87 2.57
C MET A 1 -6.35 -7.80 2.09
N ALA A 2 -5.95 -6.53 2.12
CA ALA A 2 -6.73 -5.40 1.63
C ALA A 2 -5.89 -4.51 0.72
N GLU A 3 -6.47 -4.11 -0.41
CA GLU A 3 -5.84 -3.27 -1.45
C GLU A 3 -6.59 -1.94 -1.60
N TYR A 4 -6.03 -1.01 -2.38
CA TYR A 4 -6.61 0.32 -2.64
C TYR A 4 -6.80 1.18 -1.37
N VAL A 5 -5.87 1.07 -0.41
CA VAL A 5 -5.91 1.91 0.79
C VAL A 5 -5.37 3.32 0.50
N GLU A 6 -6.27 4.30 0.51
CA GLU A 6 -6.00 5.69 0.12
C GLU A 6 -6.10 6.71 1.27
N SER A 7 -6.35 6.25 2.51
CA SER A 7 -6.36 7.15 3.66
C SER A 7 -6.01 6.47 4.98
N GLU A 8 -5.60 7.29 5.95
CA GLU A 8 -5.31 6.86 7.32
C GLU A 8 -6.54 6.28 8.04
N ALA A 9 -7.75 6.79 7.73
CA ALA A 9 -8.98 6.27 8.30
C ALA A 9 -9.22 4.81 7.90
N ILE A 10 -8.92 4.45 6.64
CA ILE A 10 -9.02 3.09 6.15
C ILE A 10 -7.97 2.19 6.81
N VAL A 11 -6.73 2.68 6.97
CA VAL A 11 -5.66 1.93 7.68
C VAL A 11 -6.09 1.58 9.11
N LYS A 12 -6.64 2.54 9.85
CA LYS A 12 -7.09 2.33 11.23
C LYS A 12 -8.17 1.26 11.32
N LEU A 13 -9.20 1.36 10.47
CA LEU A 13 -10.27 0.37 10.41
C LEU A 13 -9.74 -1.04 10.10
N LEU A 14 -8.85 -1.18 9.12
CA LEU A 14 -8.31 -2.49 8.74
C LEU A 14 -7.43 -3.10 9.83
N ARG A 15 -6.71 -2.28 10.60
CA ARG A 15 -5.95 -2.74 11.78
C ARG A 15 -6.87 -3.23 12.90
N GLU A 16 -7.98 -2.53 13.16
CA GLU A 16 -8.99 -2.95 14.14
C GLU A 16 -9.62 -4.29 13.75
N LEU A 17 -9.88 -4.49 12.45
CA LEU A 17 -10.37 -5.75 11.89
C LEU A 17 -9.31 -6.87 11.83
N LYS A 18 -8.07 -6.59 12.28
CA LYS A 18 -6.93 -7.52 12.27
C LYS A 18 -6.59 -8.07 10.88
N VAL A 19 -6.67 -7.23 9.86
CA VAL A 19 -6.17 -7.59 8.53
C VAL A 19 -4.63 -7.65 8.57
N ASP A 20 -4.07 -8.78 8.16
CA ASP A 20 -2.62 -9.03 8.28
C ASP A 20 -1.78 -8.22 7.27
N TYR A 21 -2.31 -7.96 6.07
CA TYR A 21 -1.61 -7.27 4.99
C TYR A 21 -2.47 -6.19 4.35
N ILE A 22 -1.87 -5.00 4.20
CA ILE A 22 -2.51 -3.81 3.65
C ILE A 22 -1.60 -3.21 2.57
N GLN A 23 -2.16 -2.92 1.41
CA GLN A 23 -1.51 -2.21 0.31
C GLN A 23 -2.37 -1.03 -0.14
N GLY A 24 -1.74 0.11 -0.45
CA GLY A 24 -2.40 1.22 -1.11
C GLY A 24 -1.53 2.47 -1.16
N TYR A 25 -1.93 3.45 -1.98
CA TYR A 25 -1.15 4.67 -2.20
C TYR A 25 -0.90 5.48 -0.93
N HIS A 26 -1.75 5.35 0.10
CA HIS A 26 -1.52 5.96 1.40
C HIS A 26 -0.33 5.36 2.16
N LEU A 27 0.00 4.09 1.90
CA LEU A 27 1.15 3.40 2.49
C LEU A 27 2.41 3.51 1.63
N GLY A 28 2.24 3.62 0.31
CA GLY A 28 3.32 3.81 -0.64
C GLY A 28 2.84 3.63 -2.07
N ALA A 29 3.45 4.37 -3.00
CA ALA A 29 3.25 4.16 -4.42
C ALA A 29 4.19 3.05 -4.93
N PRO A 30 3.77 2.25 -5.93
CA PRO A 30 4.67 1.33 -6.61
C PRO A 30 5.87 2.08 -7.17
N SER A 31 7.05 1.48 -7.04
CA SER A 31 8.29 1.96 -7.65
C SER A 31 8.95 0.83 -8.41
N ALA A 32 9.70 1.18 -9.46
CA ALA A 32 10.48 0.21 -10.21
C ALA A 32 11.56 -0.39 -9.29
N LEU A 33 11.64 -1.72 -9.24
CA LEU A 33 12.69 -2.43 -8.51
C LEU A 33 14.03 -2.43 -9.24
N VAL A 34 13.99 -2.25 -10.57
CA VAL A 34 15.16 -2.16 -11.43
C VAL A 34 15.11 -0.79 -12.10
N PRO A 35 16.17 0.03 -12.02
CA PRO A 35 16.22 1.30 -12.74
C PRO A 35 16.15 1.05 -14.25
N ASP A 36 15.58 1.99 -14.99
CA ASP A 36 15.47 1.87 -16.44
C ASP A 36 16.86 1.61 -17.05
N PRO A 37 16.97 0.64 -17.99
CA PRO A 37 18.24 0.38 -18.65
C PRO A 37 18.72 1.66 -19.36
N PRO A 38 20.03 1.96 -19.31
CA PRO A 38 20.56 3.12 -20.00
C PRO A 38 20.33 2.97 -21.52
N ASN A 39 19.91 4.07 -22.15
CA ASN A 39 19.73 4.19 -23.61
C ASN A 39 21.04 3.99 -24.38
#